data_AF-A0A928BYP8-F1
#
_entry.id   AF-A0A928BYP8-F1
#
_cell.length_a   1.000
_cell.length_b   1.000
_cell.length_c   1.000
_cell.angle_alpha   90.00
_cell.angle_beta   90.00
_cell.angle_gamma   90.00
#
_symmetry.space_group_name_H-M   'P 1'
#
loop_
_entity.id
_entity.type
_entity.pdbx_description
1 polymer ?
#
loop_
_entity_poly.entity_id
_entity_poly.type
_entity_poly.pdbx_seq_one_letter_code
_entity_poly.pdbx_strand_id
1 'polypeptide(L)'
;MRKTITKIIGYTIFFSLFIPFVALKKHHDCHYDECMIIYTEGRCGLCIESMIDSICKGIVILWFFVIMGGAMILNKNRNTISPYIVALLVIIMAIILACMDPSKCEFALSLFPSFILLIIASYIDSKNKITN
;
A
#
# COMPACT_ATOMS: atom_id res chain seq x y z
N MET A 1 -2.87 26.79 -9.22
CA MET A 1 -2.74 26.20 -7.86
C MET A 1 -3.69 25.05 -7.58
N ARG A 2 -5.02 25.21 -7.70
CA ARG A 2 -5.95 24.06 -7.63
C ARG A 2 -5.55 22.96 -8.63
N LYS A 3 -5.15 23.34 -9.86
CA LYS A 3 -4.54 22.46 -10.88
C LYS A 3 -3.26 21.72 -10.42
N THR A 4 -2.45 22.30 -9.53
CA THR A 4 -1.20 21.69 -9.04
C THR A 4 -1.49 20.59 -8.02
N ILE A 5 -2.38 20.85 -7.06
CA ILE A 5 -2.84 19.86 -6.07
C ILE A 5 -3.57 18.71 -6.78
N THR A 6 -4.41 19.00 -7.77
CA THR A 6 -5.08 17.96 -8.58
C THR A 6 -4.09 17.08 -9.35
N LYS A 7 -3.00 17.66 -9.89
CA LYS A 7 -1.92 16.88 -10.52
C LYS A 7 -1.22 15.96 -9.51
N ILE A 8 -0.88 16.47 -8.32
CA ILE A 8 -0.23 15.67 -7.28
C ILE A 8 -1.14 14.51 -6.86
N ILE A 9 -2.43 14.77 -6.59
CA ILE A 9 -3.41 13.73 -6.27
C ILE A 9 -3.52 12.69 -7.39
N GLY A 10 -3.52 13.12 -8.66
CA GLY A 10 -3.51 12.21 -9.80
C GLY A 10 -2.29 11.29 -9.83
N TYR A 11 -1.09 11.83 -9.59
CA TYR A 11 0.11 11.02 -9.45
C TYR A 11 0.05 10.08 -8.25
N THR A 12 -0.47 10.53 -7.11
CA THR A 12 -0.64 9.71 -5.90
C THR A 12 -1.52 8.48 -6.18
N ILE A 13 -2.64 8.68 -6.89
CA ILE A 13 -3.57 7.60 -7.27
C ILE A 13 -2.94 6.66 -8.30
N PHE A 14 -2.21 7.19 -9.27
CA PHE A 14 -1.51 6.37 -10.26
C PHE A 14 -0.45 5.48 -9.60
N PHE A 15 0.39 6.07 -8.74
CA PHE A 15 1.46 5.36 -8.07
C PHE A 15 0.96 4.38 -7.01
N SER A 16 -0.19 4.64 -6.36
CA SER A 16 -0.75 3.74 -5.35
C SER A 16 -1.22 2.40 -5.93
N LEU A 17 -1.60 2.34 -7.19
CA LEU A 17 -1.98 1.09 -7.84
C LEU A 17 -0.82 0.46 -8.60
N PHE A 18 -0.08 1.27 -9.38
CA PHE A 18 0.89 0.75 -10.33
C PHE A 18 2.16 0.19 -9.67
N ILE A 19 2.76 0.91 -8.71
CA ILE A 19 4.02 0.49 -8.08
C ILE A 19 3.82 -0.79 -7.25
N PRO A 20 2.78 -0.91 -6.40
CA PRO A 20 2.56 -2.11 -5.61
C PRO A 20 2.22 -3.34 -6.44
N PHE A 21 1.47 -3.15 -7.54
CA PHE A 21 1.14 -4.25 -8.44
C PHE A 21 2.36 -4.78 -9.21
N VAL A 22 3.27 -3.89 -9.61
CA VAL A 22 4.53 -4.28 -10.26
C VAL A 22 5.48 -4.95 -9.26
N ALA A 23 5.58 -4.43 -8.04
CA ALA A 23 6.42 -5.02 -6.99
C ALA A 23 5.96 -6.45 -6.61
N LEU A 24 4.66 -6.73 -6.75
CA LEU A 24 4.11 -8.06 -6.47
C LEU A 24 4.40 -9.13 -7.54
N LYS A 25 4.91 -8.75 -8.71
CA LYS A 25 5.25 -9.73 -9.77
C LYS A 25 6.48 -10.58 -9.46
N LYS A 26 7.27 -10.23 -8.45
CA LYS A 26 8.38 -11.07 -7.98
C LYS A 26 7.82 -12.22 -7.14
N HIS A 27 7.85 -13.41 -7.71
CA HIS A 27 7.53 -14.67 -7.04
C HIS A 27 8.82 -15.38 -6.65
N HIS A 28 8.82 -16.00 -5.47
CA HIS A 28 9.80 -16.99 -5.09
C HIS A 28 9.28 -18.35 -5.58
N ASP A 29 10.16 -19.25 -6.03
CA ASP A 29 9.73 -20.59 -6.43
C ASP A 29 9.66 -21.47 -5.17
N CYS A 30 8.46 -21.60 -4.61
CA CYS A 30 8.13 -22.42 -3.43
C CYS A 30 8.47 -23.93 -3.60
N HIS A 31 8.93 -24.34 -4.78
CA HIS A 31 9.25 -25.72 -5.14
C HIS A 31 10.44 -26.31 -4.38
N TYR A 32 11.25 -25.47 -3.72
CA TYR A 32 12.48 -25.86 -3.01
C TYR A 32 12.51 -25.49 -1.51
N ASP A 33 11.52 -24.76 -0.98
CA ASP A 33 11.50 -24.31 0.42
C ASP A 33 10.47 -25.12 1.24
N GLU A 34 10.93 -26.22 1.85
CA GLU A 34 10.14 -27.07 2.74
C GLU A 34 9.54 -26.28 3.93
N CYS A 35 10.17 -25.17 4.34
CA CYS A 35 9.71 -24.29 5.42
C CYS A 35 8.38 -23.56 5.14
N MET A 36 7.97 -23.45 3.87
CA MET A 36 6.77 -22.70 3.47
C MET A 36 5.56 -23.60 3.20
N ILE A 37 5.68 -24.91 3.43
CA ILE A 37 4.64 -25.88 3.08
C ILE A 37 3.92 -26.36 4.35
N ILE A 38 2.64 -26.00 4.50
CA ILE A 38 1.79 -26.56 5.56
C ILE A 38 1.19 -27.86 5.05
N TYR A 39 1.62 -28.98 5.62
CA TYR A 39 1.01 -30.29 5.37
C TYR A 39 -0.20 -30.47 6.30
N THR A 40 -1.40 -30.51 5.72
CA THR A 40 -2.60 -30.94 6.44
C THR A 40 -2.80 -32.44 6.25
N GLU A 41 -3.18 -33.12 7.33
CA GLU A 41 -3.34 -34.57 7.51
C GLU A 41 -3.62 -35.37 6.21
N GLY A 42 -2.54 -35.75 5.52
CA GLY A 42 -2.56 -36.72 4.43
C GLY A 42 -2.82 -36.20 3.00
N ARG A 43 -2.98 -34.90 2.72
CA ARG A 43 -3.09 -34.39 1.32
C ARG A 43 -2.47 -33.00 1.12
N CYS A 44 -1.84 -32.83 -0.06
CA CYS A 44 -1.32 -31.59 -0.68
C CYS A 44 -0.94 -30.45 0.26
N GLY A 45 0.37 -30.25 0.44
CA GLY A 45 0.89 -29.10 1.18
C GLY A 45 0.44 -27.76 0.55
N LEU A 46 -0.18 -26.90 1.34
CA LEU A 46 -0.50 -25.52 0.95
C LEU A 46 0.77 -24.69 1.10
N CYS A 47 1.27 -24.13 -0.02
CA CYS A 47 2.36 -23.17 0.02
C CYS A 47 1.85 -21.86 0.64
N ILE A 48 2.40 -21.50 1.81
CA ILE A 48 2.12 -20.27 2.55
C ILE A 48 2.34 -19.03 1.66
N GLU A 49 3.30 -19.09 0.74
CA GLU A 49 3.60 -18.02 -0.21
C GLU A 49 2.38 -17.66 -1.08
N SER A 50 1.63 -18.65 -1.57
CA SER A 50 0.43 -18.38 -2.38
C SER A 50 -0.66 -17.66 -1.57
N MET A 51 -0.72 -17.92 -0.26
CA MET A 51 -1.63 -17.22 0.64
C MET A 51 -1.14 -15.80 0.91
N ILE A 52 0.16 -15.62 1.16
CA ILE A 52 0.80 -14.30 1.32
C ILE A 52 0.60 -13.44 0.06
N ASP A 53 0.80 -13.99 -1.13
CA ASP A 53 0.56 -13.31 -2.41
C ASP A 53 -0.89 -12.86 -2.55
N SER A 54 -1.84 -13.71 -2.17
CA SER A 54 -3.27 -13.38 -2.23
C SER A 54 -3.62 -12.26 -1.25
N ILE A 55 -3.05 -12.28 -0.04
CA ILE A 55 -3.23 -11.19 0.95
C ILE A 55 -2.60 -9.90 0.43
N CYS A 56 -1.38 -9.94 -0.12
CA CYS A 56 -0.74 -8.77 -0.70
C CYS A 56 -1.54 -8.18 -1.88
N LYS A 57 -2.15 -9.00 -2.74
CA LYS A 57 -3.09 -8.52 -3.78
C LYS A 57 -4.29 -7.80 -3.16
N GLY A 58 -4.86 -8.36 -2.09
CA GLY A 58 -5.91 -7.70 -1.31
C GLY A 58 -5.46 -6.35 -0.73
N ILE A 59 -4.23 -6.29 -0.22
CA ILE A 59 -3.61 -5.06 0.29
C ILE A 59 -3.46 -4.01 -0.82
N VAL A 60 -3.04 -4.37 -2.04
CA VAL A 60 -2.97 -3.41 -3.18
C VAL A 60 -4.32 -2.74 -3.41
N ILE A 61 -5.38 -3.54 -3.47
CA ILE A 61 -6.74 -3.05 -3.71
C ILE A 61 -7.19 -2.13 -2.57
N LEU A 62 -6.98 -2.58 -1.32
CA LEU A 62 -7.30 -1.79 -0.14
C LEU A 62 -6.52 -0.47 -0.11
N TRP A 63 -5.23 -0.52 -0.44
CA TRP A 63 -4.34 0.63 -0.49
C TRP A 63 -4.83 1.68 -1.48
N PHE A 64 -5.25 1.26 -2.66
CA PHE A 64 -5.85 2.15 -3.65
C PHE A 64 -7.09 2.87 -3.10
N PHE A 65 -8.01 2.16 -2.44
CA PHE A 65 -9.19 2.77 -1.83
C PHE A 65 -8.84 3.74 -0.70
N VAL A 66 -7.84 3.41 0.13
CA VAL A 66 -7.36 4.28 1.21
C VAL A 66 -6.79 5.57 0.65
N ILE A 67 -5.95 5.50 -0.39
CA ILE A 67 -5.36 6.67 -1.04
C ILE A 67 -6.41 7.51 -1.74
N MET A 68 -7.32 6.89 -2.51
CA MET A 68 -8.42 7.60 -3.18
C MET A 68 -9.34 8.28 -2.16
N GLY A 69 -9.80 7.53 -1.15
CA GLY A 69 -10.63 8.05 -0.08
C GLY A 69 -9.95 9.17 0.70
N GLY A 70 -8.66 9.03 1.00
CA GLY A 70 -7.86 10.07 1.63
C GLY A 70 -7.77 11.34 0.80
N ALA A 71 -7.54 11.23 -0.51
CA ALA A 71 -7.55 12.38 -1.42
C ALA A 71 -8.92 13.06 -1.51
N MET A 72 -10.01 12.29 -1.51
CA MET A 72 -11.38 12.83 -1.49
C MET A 72 -11.70 13.55 -0.17
N ILE A 73 -11.29 12.98 0.97
CA ILE A 73 -11.46 13.59 2.28
C ILE A 73 -10.66 14.88 2.37
N LEU A 74 -9.40 14.91 1.92
CA LEU A 74 -8.60 16.13 1.88
C LEU A 74 -9.26 17.24 1.06
N ASN A 75 -9.97 16.89 -0.01
CA ASN A 75 -10.70 17.86 -0.81
C ASN A 75 -11.94 18.43 -0.07
N LYS A 76 -12.59 17.64 0.80
CA LYS A 76 -13.84 18.02 1.49
C LYS A 76 -13.63 18.56 2.91
N ASN A 77 -12.75 17.95 3.69
CA ASN A 77 -12.48 18.29 5.08
C ASN A 77 -11.00 18.06 5.44
N ARG A 78 -10.25 19.15 5.55
CA ARG A 78 -8.77 19.16 5.52
C ARG A 78 -8.09 18.76 6.84
N ASN A 79 -8.81 18.80 7.96
CA ASN A 79 -8.29 18.48 9.30
C ASN A 79 -8.53 17.03 9.72
N THR A 80 -9.00 16.17 8.81
CA THR A 80 -9.31 14.78 9.15
C THR A 80 -8.03 13.94 9.17
N ILE A 81 -7.70 13.40 10.35
CA ILE A 81 -6.51 12.54 10.58
C ILE A 81 -6.75 11.08 10.15
N SER A 82 -8.01 10.65 10.09
CA SER A 82 -8.44 9.28 9.74
C SER A 82 -7.71 8.64 8.55
N PRO A 83 -7.56 9.27 7.36
CA PRO A 83 -6.94 8.61 6.21
C PRO A 83 -5.46 8.26 6.44
N TYR A 84 -4.74 9.01 7.28
CA TYR A 84 -3.34 8.70 7.59
C TYR A 84 -3.21 7.52 8.55
N ILE A 85 -4.12 7.40 9.52
CA ILE A 85 -4.12 6.27 10.46
C ILE A 85 -4.40 4.98 9.71
N VAL A 86 -5.40 4.98 8.82
CA VAL A 86 -5.73 3.80 8.02
C VAL A 86 -4.58 3.43 7.07
N ALA A 87 -3.96 4.41 6.41
CA ALA A 87 -2.79 4.15 5.57
C ALA A 87 -1.61 3.56 6.38
N LEU A 88 -1.34 4.10 7.57
CA LEU A 88 -0.28 3.57 8.44
C LEU A 88 -0.54 2.11 8.82
N LEU A 89 -1.79 1.75 9.15
CA LEU A 89 -2.17 0.37 9.45
C LEU A 89 -1.91 -0.57 8.28
N VAL A 90 -2.23 -0.14 7.04
CA VAL A 90 -1.97 -0.95 5.85
C VAL A 90 -0.47 -1.13 5.60
N ILE A 91 0.35 -0.10 5.83
CA ILE A 91 1.82 -0.19 5.75
C ILE A 91 2.35 -1.19 6.79
N ILE A 92 1.88 -1.11 8.04
CA ILE A 92 2.30 -2.04 9.11
C ILE A 92 1.97 -3.48 8.72
N MET A 93 0.76 -3.73 8.19
CA MET A 93 0.38 -5.06 7.69
C MET A 93 1.33 -5.53 6.59
N ALA A 94 1.67 -4.69 5.62
CA ALA A 94 2.60 -5.04 4.55
C ALA A 94 4.02 -5.35 5.08
N ILE A 95 4.50 -4.63 6.10
CA ILE A 95 5.78 -4.90 6.76
C ILE A 95 5.75 -6.26 7.47
N ILE A 96 4.66 -6.57 8.19
CA ILE A 96 4.50 -7.87 8.85
C ILE A 96 4.54 -9.01 7.82
N LEU A 97 3.87 -8.86 6.68
CA LEU A 97 3.93 -9.84 5.59
C LEU A 97 5.35 -9.97 5.02
N ALA A 98 6.10 -8.87 4.88
CA ALA A 98 7.48 -8.91 4.44
C ALA A 98 8.43 -9.57 5.46
N CYS A 99 8.10 -9.53 6.77
CA CYS A 99 8.82 -10.30 7.79
C CYS A 99 8.53 -11.81 7.71
N MET A 100 7.34 -12.20 7.22
CA MET A 100 6.98 -13.60 7.01
C MET A 100 7.56 -14.15 5.70
N ASP A 101 7.60 -13.33 4.66
CA ASP A 101 8.19 -13.65 3.36
C ASP A 101 9.08 -12.48 2.89
N PRO A 102 10.42 -12.61 2.99
CA PRO A 102 11.36 -11.58 2.60
C PRO A 102 11.23 -11.13 1.14
N SER A 103 10.70 -11.98 0.25
CA SER A 103 10.47 -11.62 -1.16
C SER A 103 9.49 -10.45 -1.31
N LYS A 104 8.64 -10.21 -0.30
CA LYS A 104 7.65 -9.11 -0.28
C LYS A 104 8.18 -7.80 0.30
N CYS A 105 9.47 -7.70 0.64
CA CYS A 105 10.07 -6.43 1.08
C CYS A 105 9.90 -5.31 0.05
N GLU A 106 10.05 -5.63 -1.24
CA GLU A 106 9.85 -4.65 -2.32
C GLU A 106 8.39 -4.19 -2.39
N PHE A 107 7.44 -5.09 -2.12
CA PHE A 107 6.03 -4.76 -2.03
C PHE A 107 5.76 -3.81 -0.85
N ALA A 108 6.29 -4.07 0.34
CA ALA A 108 6.11 -3.16 1.48
C ALA A 108 6.70 -1.76 1.19
N LEU A 109 7.88 -1.69 0.57
CA LEU A 109 8.53 -0.43 0.19
C LEU A 109 7.75 0.34 -0.89
N SER A 110 7.05 -0.37 -1.78
CA SER A 110 6.29 0.24 -2.87
C SER A 110 5.10 1.11 -2.42
N LEU A 111 4.62 0.95 -1.18
CA LEU A 111 3.50 1.72 -0.65
C LEU A 111 3.91 3.15 -0.27
N PHE A 112 5.16 3.34 0.18
CA PHE A 112 5.66 4.61 0.70
C PHE A 112 5.61 5.80 -0.29
N PRO A 113 5.99 5.66 -1.57
CA PRO A 113 5.95 6.77 -2.52
C PRO A 113 4.57 7.45 -2.60
N SER A 114 3.51 6.66 -2.68
CA SER A 114 2.14 7.19 -2.72
C SER A 114 1.71 7.80 -1.38
N PHE A 115 2.13 7.23 -0.25
CA PHE A 115 1.84 7.81 1.06
C PHE A 115 2.55 9.15 1.28
N ILE A 116 3.82 9.26 0.90
CA ILE A 116 4.61 10.49 1.00
C ILE A 116 3.99 11.60 0.14
N LEU A 117 3.58 11.29 -1.09
CA LEU A 117 2.91 12.26 -1.96
C LEU A 117 1.59 12.76 -1.36
N LEU A 118 0.83 11.89 -0.69
CA LEU A 118 -0.38 12.28 0.02
C LEU A 118 -0.07 13.26 1.15
N ILE A 119 0.97 13.00 1.97
CA ILE A 119 1.42 13.90 3.04
C ILE A 119 1.85 15.26 2.48
N ILE A 120 2.63 15.27 1.40
CA ILE A 120 3.10 16.51 0.75
C ILE A 120 1.91 17.33 0.23
N ALA A 121 0.94 16.68 -0.43
CA ALA A 121 -0.26 17.36 -0.92
C ALA A 121 -1.01 18.07 0.21
N SER A 122 -1.14 17.40 1.35
CA SER A 122 -1.80 17.92 2.54
C SER A 122 -1.02 19.03 3.22
N TYR A 123 0.31 18.91 3.29
CA TYR A 123 1.17 19.95 3.85
C TYR A 123 1.11 21.25 3.03
N ILE A 124 1.19 21.14 1.70
CA ILE A 124 1.07 22.28 0.79
C ILE A 124 -0.30 22.95 0.95
N ASP A 125 -1.37 22.17 1.04
CA ASP A 125 -2.73 22.71 1.21
C ASP A 125 -2.93 23.38 2.58
N SER A 126 -2.28 22.88 3.65
CA SER A 126 -2.28 23.50 4.98
C SER A 126 -1.51 24.82 5.02
N LYS A 127 -0.29 24.87 4.47
CA LYS A 127 0.59 26.06 4.51
C LYS A 127 -0.01 27.26 3.79
N ASN A 128 -0.72 27.04 2.69
CA ASN A 128 -1.36 28.11 1.91
C ASN A 128 -2.49 28.82 2.66
N LYS A 129 -3.01 28.23 3.73
CA LYS A 129 -4.07 28.82 4.56
C LYS A 129 -3.54 29.77 5.65
N ILE A 130 -2.24 29.72 5.93
CA ILE A 130 -1.60 30.66 6.88
C ILE A 130 -1.29 32.00 6.18
N THR A 131 -1.20 31.99 4.85
CA THR A 131 -0.82 33.13 4.01
C THR A 131 -1.98 33.91 3.38
N ASN A 132 -3.23 33.45 3.53
CA ASN A 132 -4.46 34.13 3.10
C ASN A 132 -5.37 34.38 4.30
#